data_AF-A0A183PSV7-F1
#
_entry.id   AF-A0A183PSV7-F1
#
_cell.length_a   1.000
_cell.length_b   1.000
_cell.length_c   1.000
_cell.angle_alpha   90.00
_cell.angle_beta   90.00
_cell.angle_gamma   90.00
#
_symmetry.space_group_name_H-M   'P 1'
#
loop_
_entity.id
_entity.type
_entity.pdbx_description
1 polymer ?
#
loop_
_entity_poly.entity_id
_entity_poly.type
_entity_poly.pdbx_seq_one_letter_code
_entity_poly.pdbx_strand_id
1 'polypeptide(L)'
;MGQSLCAPVLSKETKSWQNENYSVAVSSMQGWRVHMEDAHMCLLELPGDPKAAYFSVFDGHGGTRVANHASRHLHEKILEQIEYSRNDIKEAIRHAFLSMDAEMQSEMTTHSVKSSAPKLDSSVNLTAPGSVVAVKDGTVETHNDSTTSFSLKIPNPGDELAGSTGIIVLLKDQMLYCGNAGDSRAVCSRRGVAEPLSTDHKPTLRAEKERISAAGGWVDAKRVNGNLALSRAFGDFVFKRNPHQSAENQIVTANPDVFVRRLSVEDDEFIVLCCDGIWDVMTNQEVVSFIRLRLSYGMLPSKVCEELMMRCLAPDCHTNGLGCDNMTVVLVCLLQGRPFSDLQRKCSRSCPAGPAADILGA
;
A
#
# COMPACT_ATOMS: atom_id res chain seq x y z
N MET A 1 -15.28 12.01 9.07
CA MET A 1 -15.69 10.72 8.50
C MET A 1 -15.94 10.94 7.03
N GLY A 2 -15.39 10.09 6.16
CA GLY A 2 -15.60 10.18 4.71
C GLY A 2 -17.06 9.90 4.32
N GLN A 3 -17.38 10.05 3.05
CA GLN A 3 -18.70 9.70 2.54
C GLN A 3 -18.92 8.18 2.66
N SER A 4 -20.05 7.78 3.25
CA SER A 4 -20.47 6.38 3.36
C SER A 4 -21.65 6.09 2.42
N LEU A 5 -21.72 4.87 1.94
CA LEU A 5 -22.84 4.37 1.14
C LEU A 5 -24.08 4.10 2.00
N CYS A 6 -25.25 4.03 1.36
CA CYS A 6 -26.49 3.59 2.02
C CYS A 6 -26.51 2.09 2.37
N ALA A 7 -25.64 1.30 1.73
CA ALA A 7 -25.42 -0.12 2.01
C ALA A 7 -23.97 -0.50 1.65
N PRO A 8 -23.35 -1.48 2.34
CA PRO A 8 -21.99 -1.87 2.08
C PRO A 8 -21.87 -2.70 0.81
N VAL A 9 -20.76 -2.54 0.09
CA VAL A 9 -20.37 -3.38 -1.03
C VAL A 9 -19.68 -4.63 -0.48
N LEU A 10 -20.39 -5.77 -0.51
CA LEU A 10 -19.97 -7.04 0.09
C LEU A 10 -19.19 -7.97 -0.85
N SER A 11 -19.06 -7.60 -2.12
CA SER A 11 -18.29 -8.35 -3.10
C SER A 11 -16.82 -8.37 -2.69
N LYS A 12 -16.20 -9.55 -2.77
CA LYS A 12 -14.81 -9.78 -2.38
C LYS A 12 -13.99 -10.10 -3.61
N GLU A 13 -12.83 -9.49 -3.72
CA GLU A 13 -11.79 -9.92 -4.66
C GLU A 13 -10.82 -10.81 -3.88
N THR A 14 -10.86 -12.12 -4.13
CA THR A 14 -10.03 -13.11 -3.44
C THR A 14 -9.09 -13.79 -4.41
N LYS A 15 -7.79 -13.83 -4.08
CA LYS A 15 -6.76 -14.56 -4.84
C LYS A 15 -5.94 -15.41 -3.90
N SER A 16 -5.38 -16.51 -4.40
CA SER A 16 -4.53 -17.40 -3.63
C SER A 16 -3.41 -17.99 -4.46
N TRP A 17 -2.26 -18.21 -3.84
CA TRP A 17 -1.06 -18.79 -4.43
C TRP A 17 -0.44 -19.78 -3.46
N GLN A 18 0.29 -20.76 -3.99
CA GLN A 18 1.02 -21.72 -3.16
C GLN A 18 2.30 -22.16 -3.85
N ASN A 19 3.38 -22.28 -3.08
CA ASN A 19 4.59 -23.01 -3.45
C ASN A 19 5.02 -23.92 -2.27
N GLU A 20 6.23 -24.45 -2.31
CA GLU A 20 6.74 -25.33 -1.25
C GLU A 20 6.88 -24.62 0.11
N ASN A 21 7.11 -23.31 0.10
CA ASN A 21 7.42 -22.53 1.30
C ASN A 21 6.22 -21.79 1.88
N TYR A 22 5.23 -21.46 1.05
CA TYR A 22 4.13 -20.59 1.43
C TYR A 22 2.80 -21.04 0.83
N SER A 23 1.71 -20.87 1.59
CA SER A 23 0.35 -20.83 1.08
C SER A 23 -0.23 -19.46 1.41
N VAL A 24 -0.59 -18.68 0.39
CA VAL A 24 -0.92 -17.26 0.55
C VAL A 24 -2.30 -17.02 0.00
N ALA A 25 -3.10 -16.24 0.72
CA ALA A 25 -4.32 -15.68 0.19
C ALA A 25 -4.42 -14.20 0.50
N VAL A 26 -5.03 -13.48 -0.42
CA VAL A 26 -5.47 -12.10 -0.21
C VAL A 26 -6.96 -12.03 -0.49
N SER A 27 -7.67 -11.27 0.33
CA SER A 27 -9.06 -10.89 0.08
C SER A 27 -9.25 -9.43 0.39
N SER A 28 -9.96 -8.71 -0.48
CA SER A 28 -10.29 -7.31 -0.29
C SER A 28 -11.77 -7.03 -0.53
N MET A 29 -12.33 -6.10 0.25
CA MET A 29 -13.74 -5.73 0.24
C MET A 29 -13.90 -4.23 0.48
N GLN A 30 -14.68 -3.57 -0.37
CA GLN A 30 -14.89 -2.11 -0.28
C GLN A 30 -15.67 -1.70 0.98
N GLY A 31 -16.63 -2.52 1.42
CA GLY A 31 -17.40 -2.21 2.63
C GLY A 31 -18.27 -0.96 2.43
N TRP A 32 -18.28 -0.08 3.43
CA TRP A 32 -19.19 1.08 3.46
C TRP A 32 -18.66 2.33 2.75
N ARG A 33 -17.38 2.35 2.34
CA ARG A 33 -16.78 3.49 1.64
C ARG A 33 -17.32 3.60 0.21
N VAL A 34 -17.35 4.82 -0.32
CA VAL A 34 -17.77 5.10 -1.71
C VAL A 34 -16.79 4.54 -2.77
N HIS A 35 -15.53 4.41 -2.40
CA HIS A 35 -14.46 3.91 -3.26
C HIS A 35 -13.65 2.84 -2.53
N MET A 36 -13.03 1.95 -3.30
CA MET A 36 -12.02 1.00 -2.84
C MET A 36 -10.65 1.60 -3.11
N GLU A 37 -9.99 2.10 -2.08
CA GLU A 37 -8.70 2.80 -2.17
C GLU A 37 -7.50 1.91 -1.81
N ASP A 38 -7.71 0.77 -1.14
CA ASP A 38 -6.62 -0.16 -0.86
C ASP A 38 -6.05 -0.81 -2.12
N ALA A 39 -4.76 -1.15 -2.05
CA ALA A 39 -4.07 -2.02 -2.98
C ALA A 39 -3.18 -3.03 -2.22
N HIS A 40 -2.75 -4.08 -2.90
CA HIS A 40 -1.87 -5.10 -2.33
C HIS A 40 -0.95 -5.68 -3.38
N MET A 41 0.09 -6.41 -2.95
CA MET A 41 0.94 -7.20 -3.83
C MET A 41 1.36 -8.48 -3.10
N CYS A 42 1.36 -9.60 -3.81
CA CYS A 42 1.72 -10.91 -3.28
C CYS A 42 2.59 -11.64 -4.30
N LEU A 43 3.88 -11.78 -3.98
CA LEU A 43 4.87 -12.45 -4.80
C LEU A 43 5.52 -13.55 -3.96
N LEU A 44 5.30 -14.81 -4.32
CA LEU A 44 5.96 -15.94 -3.65
C LEU A 44 7.47 -15.99 -3.95
N GLU A 45 7.86 -15.38 -5.07
CA GLU A 45 9.21 -15.26 -5.57
C GLU A 45 9.33 -13.89 -6.25
N LEU A 46 10.33 -13.10 -5.89
CA LEU A 46 10.60 -11.83 -6.56
C LEU A 46 11.20 -12.09 -7.94
N PRO A 47 10.76 -11.36 -9.00
CA PRO A 47 11.30 -11.56 -10.35
C PRO A 47 12.83 -11.44 -10.47
N GLY A 48 13.45 -10.55 -9.68
CA GLY A 48 14.91 -10.37 -9.63
C GLY A 48 15.63 -11.15 -8.53
N ASP A 49 14.90 -11.82 -7.62
CA ASP A 49 15.46 -12.68 -6.58
C ASP A 49 14.47 -13.79 -6.20
N PRO A 50 14.48 -14.93 -6.91
CA PRO A 50 13.53 -16.01 -6.66
C PRO A 50 13.62 -16.65 -5.27
N LYS A 51 14.65 -16.32 -4.47
CA LYS A 51 14.77 -16.78 -3.07
C LYS A 51 14.01 -15.90 -2.08
N ALA A 52 13.53 -14.74 -2.53
CA ALA A 52 12.82 -13.78 -1.72
C ALA A 52 11.33 -13.78 -2.06
N ALA A 53 10.47 -13.78 -1.04
CA ALA A 53 9.04 -13.55 -1.17
C ALA A 53 8.68 -12.15 -0.66
N TYR A 54 7.66 -11.53 -1.25
CA TYR A 54 7.22 -10.17 -0.94
C TYR A 54 5.70 -10.08 -0.83
N PHE A 55 5.23 -9.49 0.25
CA PHE A 55 3.81 -9.30 0.54
C PHE A 55 3.58 -7.89 1.05
N SER A 56 2.49 -7.24 0.63
CA SER A 56 2.23 -5.86 1.05
C SER A 56 0.76 -5.49 0.99
N VAL A 57 0.37 -4.56 1.86
CA VAL A 57 -0.93 -3.87 1.84
C VAL A 57 -0.66 -2.36 1.84
N PHE A 58 -1.44 -1.63 1.06
CA PHE A 58 -1.39 -0.18 0.90
C PHE A 58 -2.80 0.34 1.09
N ASP A 59 -3.05 1.05 2.18
CA ASP A 59 -4.32 1.70 2.48
C ASP A 59 -4.27 3.13 1.95
N GLY A 60 -5.01 3.37 0.85
CA GLY A 60 -5.00 4.64 0.13
C GLY A 60 -6.01 5.63 0.70
N HIS A 61 -5.68 6.92 0.60
CA HIS A 61 -6.62 7.99 0.95
C HIS A 61 -6.55 9.13 -0.05
N GLY A 62 -7.69 9.75 -0.34
CA GLY A 62 -7.75 10.89 -1.27
C GLY A 62 -7.55 10.48 -2.74
N GLY A 63 -7.73 9.21 -3.07
CA GLY A 63 -7.57 8.64 -4.39
C GLY A 63 -6.77 7.34 -4.38
N THR A 64 -6.94 6.52 -5.42
CA THR A 64 -6.33 5.19 -5.52
C THR A 64 -4.91 5.21 -6.12
N ARG A 65 -4.45 6.35 -6.64
CA ARG A 65 -3.24 6.43 -7.49
C ARG A 65 -1.97 6.07 -6.73
N VAL A 66 -1.79 6.61 -5.53
CA VAL A 66 -0.60 6.40 -4.70
C VAL A 66 -0.49 4.94 -4.27
N ALA A 67 -1.56 4.38 -3.69
CA ALA A 67 -1.62 2.98 -3.26
C ALA A 67 -1.36 2.02 -4.43
N ASN A 68 -1.99 2.25 -5.59
CA ASN A 68 -1.80 1.42 -6.78
C ASN A 68 -0.38 1.51 -7.34
N HIS A 69 0.23 2.71 -7.35
CA HIS A 69 1.60 2.86 -7.82
C HIS A 69 2.58 2.18 -6.86
N ALA A 70 2.40 2.33 -5.54
CA ALA A 70 3.22 1.69 -4.54
C ALA A 70 3.15 0.15 -4.65
N SER A 71 1.94 -0.40 -4.79
CA SER A 71 1.71 -1.84 -5.00
C SER A 71 2.48 -2.39 -6.21
N ARG A 72 2.49 -1.66 -7.32
CA ARG A 72 3.10 -2.13 -8.57
C ARG A 72 4.60 -2.03 -8.60
N HIS A 73 5.22 -1.08 -7.90
CA HIS A 73 6.64 -0.76 -8.12
C HIS A 73 7.55 -0.90 -6.89
N LEU A 74 7.01 -0.89 -5.66
CA LEU A 74 7.86 -0.86 -4.46
C LEU A 74 8.81 -2.06 -4.35
N HIS A 75 8.35 -3.25 -4.73
CA HIS A 75 9.16 -4.46 -4.70
C HIS A 75 10.34 -4.41 -5.69
N GLU A 76 10.14 -3.80 -6.87
CA GLU A 76 11.20 -3.56 -7.85
C GLU A 76 12.19 -2.52 -7.30
N LYS A 77 11.69 -1.42 -6.73
CA LYS A 77 12.51 -0.36 -6.11
C LYS A 77 13.40 -0.89 -5.00
N ILE A 78 12.93 -1.87 -4.21
CA ILE A 78 13.75 -2.54 -3.19
C ILE A 78 14.93 -3.29 -3.83
N LEU A 79 14.71 -4.02 -4.92
CA LEU A 79 15.76 -4.76 -5.63
C LEU A 79 16.77 -3.84 -6.32
N GLU A 80 16.33 -2.65 -6.75
CA GLU A 80 17.19 -1.63 -7.38
C GLU A 80 18.19 -0.99 -6.40
N GLN A 81 17.93 -1.06 -5.08
CA GLN A 81 18.82 -0.44 -4.10
C GLN A 81 20.16 -1.16 -4.01
N ILE A 82 21.24 -0.39 -3.92
CA ILE A 82 22.59 -0.93 -3.77
C ILE A 82 22.74 -1.72 -2.45
N GLU A 83 22.01 -1.32 -1.42
CA GLU A 83 21.95 -1.99 -0.12
C GLU A 83 21.39 -3.41 -0.24
N TYR A 84 20.45 -3.66 -1.16
CA TYR A 84 19.90 -5.00 -1.39
C TYR A 84 20.99 -5.95 -1.90
N SER A 85 21.78 -5.49 -2.87
CA SER A 85 22.92 -6.23 -3.43
C SER A 85 24.01 -6.52 -2.38
N ARG A 86 24.12 -5.68 -1.35
CA ARG A 86 25.02 -5.87 -0.20
C ARG A 86 24.40 -6.70 0.92
N ASN A 87 23.18 -7.22 0.72
CA ASN A 87 22.38 -7.95 1.70
C ASN A 87 22.03 -7.12 2.96
N ASP A 88 22.07 -5.78 2.86
CA ASP A 88 21.51 -4.86 3.85
C ASP A 88 20.06 -4.53 3.46
N ILE A 89 19.21 -5.57 3.57
CA ILE A 89 17.81 -5.48 3.13
C ILE A 89 17.02 -4.45 3.94
N LYS A 90 17.44 -4.21 5.19
CA LYS A 90 16.81 -3.22 6.07
C LYS A 90 16.93 -1.83 5.47
N GLU A 91 18.15 -1.41 5.13
CA GLU A 91 18.38 -0.09 4.53
C GLU A 91 17.86 -0.02 3.10
N ALA A 92 17.89 -1.14 2.34
CA ALA A 92 17.25 -1.22 1.03
C ALA A 92 15.75 -0.89 1.09
N ILE A 93 15.03 -1.42 2.08
CA ILE A 93 13.61 -1.09 2.29
C ILE A 93 13.43 0.41 2.59
N ARG A 94 14.25 0.99 3.48
CA ARG A 94 14.16 2.42 3.82
C ARG A 94 14.38 3.31 2.61
N HIS A 95 15.46 3.06 1.87
CA HIS A 95 15.81 3.84 0.69
C HIS A 95 14.78 3.67 -0.43
N ALA A 96 14.25 2.46 -0.65
CA ALA A 96 13.22 2.23 -1.66
C ALA A 96 11.92 2.99 -1.36
N PHE A 97 11.49 3.06 -0.10
CA PHE A 97 10.32 3.86 0.28
C PHE A 97 10.57 5.35 -0.02
N LEU A 98 11.70 5.90 0.41
CA LEU A 98 12.02 7.32 0.20
C LEU A 98 12.22 7.65 -1.29
N SER A 99 12.90 6.80 -2.04
CA SER A 99 13.14 7.01 -3.47
C SER A 99 11.85 6.93 -4.28
N MET A 100 10.99 5.97 -3.98
CA MET A 100 9.69 5.83 -4.65
C MET A 100 8.78 7.02 -4.33
N ASP A 101 8.78 7.51 -3.09
CA ASP A 101 7.99 8.69 -2.70
C ASP A 101 8.46 9.96 -3.43
N ALA A 102 9.78 10.15 -3.57
CA ALA A 102 10.36 11.25 -4.34
C ALA A 102 10.05 11.14 -5.85
N GLU A 103 10.08 9.93 -6.41
CA GLU A 103 9.67 9.65 -7.79
C GLU A 103 8.21 10.00 -8.01
N MET A 104 7.30 9.52 -7.15
CA MET A 104 5.88 9.88 -7.19
C MET A 104 5.67 11.40 -7.08
N GLN A 105 6.44 12.10 -6.24
CA GLN A 105 6.34 13.56 -6.13
C GLN A 105 6.69 14.24 -7.45
N SER A 106 7.71 13.74 -8.15
CA SER A 106 8.16 14.27 -9.44
C SER A 106 7.18 13.98 -10.57
N GLU A 107 6.58 12.78 -10.61
CA GLU A 107 5.73 12.32 -11.70
C GLU A 107 4.26 12.73 -11.50
N MET A 108 3.71 12.50 -10.31
CA MET A 108 2.27 12.64 -10.07
C MET A 108 1.81 14.09 -9.93
N THR A 109 2.72 15.01 -9.62
CA THR A 109 2.46 16.46 -9.69
C THR A 109 2.55 17.01 -11.12
N THR A 110 2.94 16.18 -12.10
CA THR A 110 3.08 16.56 -13.50
C THR A 110 2.09 15.81 -14.39
N HIS A 111 0.96 16.43 -14.74
CA HIS A 111 0.08 15.90 -15.80
C HIS A 111 0.36 16.61 -17.12
N SER A 112 0.57 15.84 -18.20
CA SER A 112 0.63 16.37 -19.57
C SER A 112 -0.79 16.51 -20.13
N VAL A 113 -1.28 17.74 -20.28
CA VAL A 113 -2.47 18.00 -21.09
C VAL A 113 -2.05 18.04 -22.55
N LYS A 114 -2.52 17.09 -23.37
CA LYS A 114 -2.46 17.25 -24.83
C LYS A 114 -3.56 18.23 -25.23
N SER A 115 -3.25 19.52 -25.36
CA SER A 115 -4.17 20.46 -26.00
C SER A 115 -4.06 20.31 -27.52
N SER A 116 -5.08 19.78 -28.19
CA SER A 116 -5.24 20.03 -29.62
C SER A 116 -5.70 21.48 -29.79
N ALA A 117 -4.88 22.32 -30.41
CA ALA A 117 -5.33 23.67 -30.79
C ALA A 117 -6.60 23.56 -31.68
N PRO A 118 -7.60 24.44 -31.51
CA PRO A 118 -8.75 24.45 -32.38
C PRO A 118 -8.29 24.83 -33.80
N LYS A 119 -8.69 24.03 -34.80
CA LYS A 119 -8.48 24.38 -36.20
C LYS A 119 -9.21 25.69 -36.47
N LEU A 120 -8.45 26.73 -36.79
CA LEU A 120 -9.00 27.98 -37.30
C LEU A 120 -9.56 27.70 -38.70
N ASP A 121 -10.87 27.78 -38.84
CA ASP A 121 -11.54 27.57 -40.13
C ASP A 121 -11.28 28.81 -41.01
N SER A 122 -10.39 28.67 -42.00
CA SER A 122 -10.07 29.73 -42.95
C SER A 122 -11.08 29.71 -44.09
N SER A 123 -12.23 30.35 -43.88
CA SER A 123 -13.17 30.66 -44.96
C SER A 123 -13.40 32.18 -45.04
N VAL A 124 -12.43 32.90 -45.61
CA VAL A 124 -12.68 34.22 -46.19
C VAL A 124 -11.97 34.32 -47.53
N ASN A 125 -12.75 34.25 -48.61
CA ASN A 125 -12.34 34.50 -49.98
C ASN A 125 -12.21 36.01 -50.23
N LEU A 126 -11.06 36.46 -50.72
CA LEU A 126 -10.91 37.74 -51.43
C LEU A 126 -10.02 37.55 -52.67
N THR A 127 -10.49 38.13 -53.76
CA THR A 127 -10.21 37.83 -55.18
C THR A 127 -9.06 38.64 -55.81
N ALA A 128 -8.23 37.95 -56.62
CA ALA A 128 -7.62 38.35 -57.91
C ALA A 128 -6.57 39.49 -57.97
N PRO A 129 -5.84 39.69 -59.11
CA PRO A 129 -5.17 38.77 -60.04
C PRO A 129 -3.71 39.18 -60.40
N GLY A 130 -2.86 38.28 -60.94
CA GLY A 130 -1.66 38.74 -61.67
C GLY A 130 -0.51 37.75 -61.88
N SER A 131 -0.37 37.28 -63.13
CA SER A 131 0.87 36.98 -63.88
C SER A 131 1.69 35.68 -63.68
N VAL A 132 1.42 34.72 -64.58
CA VAL A 132 2.30 34.01 -65.55
C VAL A 132 3.75 33.52 -65.24
N VAL A 133 3.89 32.19 -65.49
CA VAL A 133 5.02 31.33 -65.98
C VAL A 133 6.26 31.06 -65.11
N ALA A 134 6.45 29.80 -64.68
CA ALA A 134 7.33 28.80 -65.33
C ALA A 134 7.54 27.56 -64.43
N VAL A 135 7.27 26.39 -65.01
CA VAL A 135 7.62 25.07 -64.45
C VAL A 135 9.07 24.77 -64.79
N LYS A 136 9.88 24.36 -63.81
CA LYS A 136 11.02 23.46 -64.02
C LYS A 136 11.32 22.66 -62.76
N ASP A 137 11.60 21.39 -63.00
CA ASP A 137 11.74 20.28 -62.08
C ASP A 137 12.73 20.51 -60.92
N GLY A 138 12.40 19.95 -59.76
CA GLY A 138 13.29 19.86 -58.62
C GLY A 138 12.58 19.21 -57.43
N THR A 139 12.75 17.90 -57.27
CA THR A 139 12.39 17.16 -56.06
C THR A 139 13.14 17.73 -54.86
N VAL A 140 12.41 18.30 -53.91
CA VAL A 140 12.90 18.57 -52.55
C VAL A 140 11.84 18.05 -51.58
N GLU A 141 12.09 16.86 -51.03
CA GLU A 141 11.40 16.40 -49.83
C GLU A 141 11.84 17.29 -48.66
N THR A 142 10.92 18.10 -48.14
CA THR A 142 11.12 18.85 -46.91
C THR A 142 10.39 18.11 -45.79
N HIS A 143 11.14 17.43 -44.93
CA HIS A 143 10.66 16.98 -43.63
C HIS A 143 10.41 18.21 -42.75
N ASN A 144 9.15 18.66 -42.73
CA ASN A 144 8.69 19.67 -41.80
C ASN A 144 8.11 18.95 -40.57
N ASP A 145 8.97 18.55 -39.63
CA ASP A 145 8.53 18.17 -38.29
C ASP A 145 9.23 19.05 -37.26
N SER A 146 8.61 20.19 -36.98
CA SER A 146 8.91 20.99 -35.79
C SER A 146 7.61 21.52 -35.20
N THR A 147 6.71 20.59 -34.90
CA THR A 147 5.63 20.87 -33.94
C THR A 147 6.24 20.86 -32.55
N THR A 148 6.82 21.98 -32.11
CA THR A 148 7.26 22.15 -30.73
C THR A 148 6.01 22.26 -29.84
N SER A 149 5.55 21.12 -29.33
CA SER A 149 4.49 21.09 -28.33
C SER A 149 5.05 21.64 -27.02
N PHE A 150 4.76 22.90 -26.71
CA PHE A 150 4.96 23.42 -25.36
C PHE A 150 3.92 22.80 -24.43
N SER A 151 4.38 21.90 -23.57
CA SER A 151 3.59 21.34 -22.47
C SER A 151 3.66 22.31 -21.28
N LEU A 152 2.58 23.04 -21.03
CA LEU A 152 2.41 23.74 -19.77
C LEU A 152 2.09 22.74 -18.67
N LYS A 153 2.98 22.65 -17.69
CA LYS A 153 2.88 21.77 -16.52
C LYS A 153 1.94 22.43 -15.50
N ILE A 154 0.72 21.92 -15.35
CA ILE A 154 -0.25 22.40 -14.35
C ILE A 154 -0.47 21.28 -13.32
N PRO A 155 -0.20 21.50 -12.02
CA PRO A 155 -0.50 20.53 -10.98
C PRO A 155 -2.00 20.24 -10.90
N ASN A 156 -2.40 18.98 -10.75
CA ASN A 156 -3.75 18.64 -10.31
C ASN A 156 -3.79 18.73 -8.77
N PRO A 157 -4.49 19.70 -8.17
CA PRO A 157 -4.41 19.92 -6.72
C PRO A 157 -4.89 18.72 -5.89
N GLY A 158 -5.77 17.88 -6.43
CA GLY A 158 -6.29 16.71 -5.73
C GLY A 158 -5.25 15.61 -5.49
N ASP A 159 -4.25 15.51 -6.37
CA ASP A 159 -3.22 14.47 -6.30
C ASP A 159 -2.17 14.76 -5.22
N GLU A 160 -2.03 16.02 -4.79
CA GLU A 160 -1.06 16.42 -3.76
C GLU A 160 -1.51 16.08 -2.34
N LEU A 161 -2.83 15.88 -2.15
CA LEU A 161 -3.48 15.47 -0.90
C LEU A 161 -3.74 13.96 -0.84
N ALA A 162 -3.55 13.25 -1.97
CA ALA A 162 -3.66 11.81 -2.02
C ALA A 162 -2.43 11.17 -1.40
N GLY A 163 -2.64 10.08 -0.68
CA GLY A 163 -1.56 9.34 -0.05
C GLY A 163 -1.91 7.88 0.11
N SER A 164 -0.97 7.15 0.70
CA SER A 164 -1.19 5.76 1.06
C SER A 164 -0.28 5.37 2.21
N THR A 165 -0.80 4.58 3.14
CA THR A 165 0.07 3.78 4.02
C THR A 165 0.84 2.75 3.20
N GLY A 166 1.87 2.15 3.78
CA GLY A 166 2.55 1.00 3.20
C GLY A 166 3.09 0.08 4.29
N ILE A 167 2.55 -1.14 4.35
CA ILE A 167 3.08 -2.24 5.15
C ILE A 167 3.59 -3.32 4.19
N ILE A 168 4.83 -3.76 4.38
CA ILE A 168 5.46 -4.81 3.59
C ILE A 168 6.06 -5.88 4.50
N VAL A 169 6.07 -7.12 4.03
CA VAL A 169 6.83 -8.23 4.59
C VAL A 169 7.65 -8.85 3.46
N LEU A 170 8.96 -8.83 3.62
CA LEU A 170 9.91 -9.51 2.73
C LEU A 170 10.53 -10.67 3.49
N LEU A 171 10.47 -11.87 2.91
CA LEU A 171 11.03 -13.10 3.47
C LEU A 171 12.18 -13.58 2.58
N LYS A 172 13.40 -13.65 3.11
CA LYS A 172 14.59 -14.08 2.37
C LYS A 172 15.55 -14.80 3.30
N ASP A 173 16.07 -15.96 2.89
CA ASP A 173 17.09 -16.71 3.64
C ASP A 173 16.73 -16.93 5.13
N GLN A 174 15.48 -17.31 5.43
CA GLN A 174 14.92 -17.47 6.79
C GLN A 174 14.88 -16.19 7.64
N MET A 175 15.10 -15.03 7.03
CA MET A 175 14.93 -13.72 7.65
C MET A 175 13.61 -13.10 7.22
N LEU A 176 12.92 -12.51 8.20
CA LEU A 176 11.73 -11.70 8.02
C LEU A 176 12.13 -10.24 8.17
N TYR A 177 11.75 -9.43 7.18
CA TYR A 177 11.85 -7.98 7.20
C TYR A 177 10.45 -7.40 7.07
N CYS A 178 10.03 -6.57 8.03
CA CYS A 178 8.75 -5.89 7.98
C CYS A 178 8.97 -4.38 7.98
N GLY A 179 8.63 -3.73 6.86
CA GLY A 179 8.68 -2.28 6.71
C GLY A 179 7.30 -1.68 6.86
N ASN A 180 7.11 -0.70 7.74
CA ASN A 180 5.85 -0.01 7.95
C ASN A 180 5.99 1.51 7.85
N ALA A 181 5.11 2.14 7.07
CA ALA A 181 4.87 3.59 7.06
C ALA A 181 3.36 3.84 7.02
N GLY A 182 2.78 4.18 8.17
CA GLY A 182 1.33 4.33 8.34
C GLY A 182 0.78 3.44 9.46
N ASP A 183 -0.52 3.19 9.44
CA ASP A 183 -1.29 2.45 10.45
C ASP A 183 -1.95 1.18 9.94
N SER A 184 -1.67 0.77 8.70
CA SER A 184 -1.71 -0.65 8.37
C SER A 184 -0.71 -1.42 9.26
N ARG A 185 -1.02 -2.70 9.53
CA ARG A 185 -0.24 -3.49 10.49
C ARG A 185 -0.02 -4.92 10.03
N ALA A 186 1.17 -5.43 10.34
CA ALA A 186 1.54 -6.83 10.20
C ALA A 186 1.80 -7.49 11.56
N VAL A 187 1.32 -8.73 11.71
CA VAL A 187 1.43 -9.56 12.92
C VAL A 187 1.81 -10.98 12.53
N CYS A 188 2.73 -11.60 13.27
CA CYS A 188 3.04 -13.03 13.14
C CYS A 188 2.34 -13.83 14.24
N SER A 189 1.75 -14.97 13.89
CA SER A 189 1.35 -15.97 14.88
C SER A 189 2.55 -16.86 15.22
N ARG A 190 2.98 -16.81 16.48
CA ARG A 190 4.04 -17.66 17.01
C ARG A 190 3.49 -18.51 18.14
N ARG A 191 3.32 -19.82 17.87
CA ARG A 191 2.64 -20.77 18.78
C ARG A 191 1.26 -20.28 19.23
N GLY A 192 0.54 -19.58 18.36
CA GLY A 192 -0.75 -18.95 18.65
C GLY A 192 -0.70 -17.63 19.42
N VAL A 193 0.47 -17.13 19.80
CA VAL A 193 0.61 -15.79 20.40
C VAL A 193 0.88 -14.78 19.28
N ALA A 194 0.16 -13.66 19.31
CA ALA A 194 0.36 -12.57 18.38
C ALA A 194 1.65 -11.81 18.69
N GLU A 195 2.59 -11.85 17.75
CA GLU A 195 3.83 -11.09 17.78
C GLU A 195 3.72 -9.93 16.76
N PRO A 196 3.59 -8.67 17.22
CA PRO A 196 3.54 -7.53 16.32
C PRO A 196 4.86 -7.39 15.56
N LEU A 197 4.79 -7.27 14.22
CA LEU A 197 5.95 -7.04 13.36
C LEU A 197 6.14 -5.55 13.02
N SER A 198 5.16 -4.73 13.38
CA SER A 198 5.08 -3.30 13.07
C SER A 198 4.39 -2.56 14.21
N THR A 199 4.62 -1.25 14.28
CA THR A 199 3.90 -0.33 15.17
C THR A 199 3.23 0.72 14.29
N ASP A 200 1.94 0.99 14.54
CA ASP A 200 1.17 1.97 13.78
C ASP A 200 1.67 3.39 14.01
N HIS A 201 1.90 4.12 12.93
CA HIS A 201 2.41 5.48 12.98
C HIS A 201 1.29 6.50 13.14
N LYS A 202 0.84 6.69 14.38
CA LYS A 202 -0.17 7.70 14.73
C LYS A 202 0.49 9.03 15.15
N PRO A 203 -0.05 10.21 14.77
CA PRO A 203 0.50 11.52 15.13
C PRO A 203 0.66 11.78 16.64
N THR A 204 -0.06 11.03 17.47
CA THR A 204 0.01 11.14 18.94
C THR A 204 1.23 10.47 19.56
N LEU A 205 1.95 9.62 18.82
CA LEU A 205 3.16 8.98 19.32
C LEU A 205 4.25 10.02 19.53
N ARG A 206 5.05 9.84 20.59
CA ARG A 206 6.05 10.83 21.01
C ARG A 206 7.04 11.17 19.88
N ALA A 207 7.65 10.16 19.27
CA ALA A 207 8.63 10.35 18.19
C ALA A 207 8.01 11.04 16.96
N GLU A 208 6.80 10.64 16.58
CA GLU A 208 6.08 11.24 15.45
C GLU A 208 5.73 12.71 15.73
N LYS A 209 5.22 13.02 16.93
CA LYS A 209 4.88 14.38 17.36
C LYS A 209 6.11 15.29 17.42
N GLU A 210 7.25 14.78 17.90
CA GLU A 210 8.53 15.49 17.92
C GLU A 210 8.98 15.83 16.50
N ARG A 211 8.95 14.87 15.56
CA ARG A 211 9.27 15.11 14.14
C ARG A 211 8.33 16.13 13.51
N ILE A 212 7.01 15.96 13.68
CA ILE A 212 5.99 16.88 13.15
C ILE A 212 6.27 18.32 13.61
N SER A 213 6.55 18.49 14.90
CA SER A 213 6.82 19.82 15.48
C SER A 213 8.13 20.41 14.98
N ALA A 214 9.20 19.60 14.89
CA ALA A 214 10.49 20.03 14.35
C ALA A 214 10.42 20.41 12.86
N ALA A 215 9.50 19.81 12.11
CA ALA A 215 9.23 20.14 10.72
C ALA A 215 8.32 21.37 10.52
N GLY A 216 7.84 21.99 11.60
CA GLY A 216 6.98 23.18 11.57
C GLY A 216 5.47 22.87 11.51
N GLY A 217 5.07 21.60 11.68
CA GLY A 217 3.68 21.19 11.83
C GLY A 217 3.22 21.16 13.30
N TRP A 218 1.97 20.77 13.52
CA TRP A 218 1.42 20.54 14.85
C TRP A 218 0.48 19.33 14.86
N VAL A 219 0.11 18.87 16.05
CA VAL A 219 -0.88 17.79 16.22
C VAL A 219 -2.07 18.34 16.97
N ASP A 220 -3.24 18.28 16.35
CA ASP A 220 -4.52 18.69 16.93
C ASP A 220 -5.57 17.60 16.70
N ALA A 221 -6.40 17.31 17.71
CA ALA A 221 -7.41 16.24 17.67
C ALA A 221 -6.89 14.89 17.09
N LYS A 222 -5.67 14.48 17.47
CA LYS A 222 -4.95 13.28 16.97
C LYS A 222 -4.58 13.32 15.47
N ARG A 223 -4.63 14.48 14.84
CA ARG A 223 -4.37 14.69 13.41
C ARG A 223 -3.21 15.67 13.20
N VAL A 224 -2.41 15.42 12.17
CA VAL A 224 -1.38 16.33 11.66
C VAL A 224 -2.06 17.57 11.11
N ASN A 225 -1.69 18.73 11.65
CA ASN A 225 -2.25 20.04 11.34
C ASN A 225 -3.79 20.08 11.40
N GLY A 226 -4.40 19.25 12.26
CA GLY A 226 -5.85 19.09 12.37
C GLY A 226 -6.53 18.36 11.19
N ASN A 227 -5.76 17.91 10.20
CA ASN A 227 -6.28 17.36 8.94
C ASN A 227 -6.05 15.84 8.82
N LEU A 228 -4.81 15.39 8.77
CA LEU A 228 -4.46 14.00 8.42
C LEU A 228 -4.31 13.12 9.67
N ALA A 229 -4.95 11.95 9.71
CA ALA A 229 -4.87 11.02 10.86
C ALA A 229 -3.58 10.17 10.88
N LEU A 230 -2.80 10.24 9.81
CA LEU A 230 -1.54 9.52 9.61
C LEU A 230 -0.35 10.44 9.86
N SER A 231 0.71 9.87 10.44
CA SER A 231 2.01 10.57 10.56
C SER A 231 3.04 10.09 9.54
N ARG A 232 2.84 8.93 8.93
CA ARG A 232 3.70 8.42 7.86
C ARG A 232 2.84 7.87 6.73
N ALA A 233 3.24 8.15 5.49
CA ALA A 233 2.55 7.74 4.28
C ALA A 233 3.42 8.03 3.04
N PHE A 234 3.19 7.29 1.96
CA PHE A 234 3.51 7.73 0.60
C PHE A 234 2.57 8.85 0.16
N GLY A 235 2.98 9.70 -0.78
CA GLY A 235 2.14 10.80 -1.25
C GLY A 235 2.06 11.92 -0.21
N ASP A 236 0.88 12.50 0.01
CA ASP A 236 0.67 13.56 1.00
C ASP A 236 1.67 14.73 0.84
N PHE A 237 2.01 15.06 -0.40
CA PHE A 237 3.14 15.93 -0.72
C PHE A 237 3.01 17.34 -0.16
N VAL A 238 1.80 17.80 0.14
CA VAL A 238 1.57 19.09 0.83
C VAL A 238 2.27 19.16 2.19
N PHE A 239 2.49 18.01 2.85
CA PHE A 239 3.16 17.90 4.15
C PHE A 239 4.68 17.66 4.04
N LYS A 240 5.21 17.58 2.81
CA LYS A 240 6.61 17.19 2.51
C LYS A 240 7.40 18.29 1.80
N ARG A 241 7.09 19.56 2.10
CA ARG A 241 7.62 20.74 1.38
C ARG A 241 8.63 21.56 2.17
N ASN A 242 9.03 21.13 3.36
CA ASN A 242 9.98 21.91 4.15
C ASN A 242 11.39 21.74 3.54
N PRO A 243 11.97 22.78 2.92
CA PRO A 243 13.28 22.66 2.25
C PRO A 243 14.44 22.54 3.24
N HIS A 244 14.19 22.78 4.53
CA HIS A 244 15.17 22.68 5.60
C HIS A 244 15.13 21.34 6.32
N GLN A 245 14.26 20.42 5.91
CA GLN A 245 14.16 19.08 6.46
C GLN A 245 14.49 18.05 5.36
N SER A 246 15.15 16.96 5.76
CA SER A 246 15.33 15.80 4.88
C SER A 246 14.00 15.06 4.70
N ALA A 247 13.93 14.14 3.72
CA ALA A 247 12.71 13.42 3.38
C ALA A 247 12.15 12.61 4.57
N GLU A 248 13.03 12.06 5.39
CA GLU A 248 12.70 11.34 6.61
C GLU A 248 12.20 12.21 7.76
N ASN A 249 12.46 13.52 7.72
CA ASN A 249 12.15 14.49 8.77
C ASN A 249 11.05 15.49 8.39
N GLN A 250 10.33 15.24 7.30
CA GLN A 250 9.13 16.01 6.93
C GLN A 250 7.98 15.82 7.94
N ILE A 251 6.95 16.67 7.86
CA ILE A 251 5.78 16.59 8.75
C ILE A 251 5.14 15.19 8.64
N VAL A 252 4.86 14.77 7.41
CA VAL A 252 4.52 13.39 7.05
C VAL A 252 5.70 12.82 6.29
N THR A 253 6.12 11.59 6.55
CA THR A 253 7.24 10.96 5.84
C THR A 253 6.89 9.58 5.33
N ALA A 254 7.45 9.18 4.19
CA ALA A 254 7.38 7.80 3.72
C ALA A 254 8.45 6.89 4.37
N ASN A 255 9.34 7.44 5.20
CA ASN A 255 10.40 6.68 5.86
C ASN A 255 9.83 5.55 6.75
N PRO A 256 10.06 4.28 6.43
CA PRO A 256 9.48 3.18 7.19
C PRO A 256 10.30 2.88 8.44
N ASP A 257 9.61 2.38 9.46
CA ASP A 257 10.27 1.57 10.48
C ASP A 257 10.43 0.15 9.93
N VAL A 258 11.63 -0.43 10.11
CA VAL A 258 11.94 -1.77 9.59
C VAL A 258 12.31 -2.70 10.73
N PHE A 259 11.42 -3.63 11.02
CA PHE A 259 11.63 -4.72 11.96
C PHE A 259 12.28 -5.90 11.26
N VAL A 260 13.28 -6.51 11.91
CA VAL A 260 14.02 -7.64 11.34
C VAL A 260 14.14 -8.74 12.38
N ARG A 261 13.75 -9.97 12.01
CA ARG A 261 14.01 -11.15 12.83
C ARG A 261 14.19 -12.41 12.01
N ARG A 262 14.80 -13.43 12.61
CA ARG A 262 14.84 -14.76 12.03
C ARG A 262 13.51 -15.49 12.22
N LEU A 263 13.08 -16.24 11.22
CA LEU A 263 11.95 -17.15 11.31
C LEU A 263 12.31 -18.40 12.14
N SER A 264 11.35 -18.86 12.95
CA SER A 264 11.41 -20.14 13.65
C SER A 264 10.58 -21.16 12.90
N VAL A 265 11.22 -22.23 12.44
CA VAL A 265 10.54 -23.28 11.68
C VAL A 265 9.49 -24.01 12.51
N GLU A 266 9.70 -24.12 13.82
CA GLU A 266 8.80 -24.87 14.69
C GLU A 266 7.71 -24.01 15.32
N ASP A 267 7.98 -22.71 15.52
CA ASP A 267 7.10 -21.83 16.28
C ASP A 267 6.25 -20.90 15.42
N ASP A 268 6.79 -20.41 14.30
CA ASP A 268 6.06 -19.46 13.46
C ASP A 268 5.05 -20.23 12.57
N GLU A 269 3.79 -19.78 12.60
CA GLU A 269 2.68 -20.46 11.94
C GLU A 269 2.27 -19.70 10.66
N PHE A 270 1.95 -18.42 10.79
CA PHE A 270 1.54 -17.56 9.69
C PHE A 270 1.82 -16.09 10.01
N ILE A 271 1.78 -15.26 8.98
CA ILE A 271 1.86 -13.81 9.06
C ILE A 271 0.60 -13.23 8.43
N VAL A 272 0.03 -12.21 9.06
CA VAL A 272 -1.14 -11.49 8.53
C VAL A 272 -0.78 -10.01 8.39
N LEU A 273 -1.10 -9.44 7.23
CA LEU A 273 -1.02 -8.00 6.95
C LEU A 273 -2.42 -7.49 6.63
N CYS A 274 -2.87 -6.44 7.31
CA CYS A 274 -4.15 -5.79 7.00
C CYS A 274 -4.06 -4.27 7.10
N CYS A 275 -4.99 -3.59 6.44
CA CYS A 275 -5.31 -2.17 6.68
C CYS A 275 -6.04 -1.97 8.01
N ASP A 276 -6.24 -0.70 8.40
CA ASP A 276 -6.87 -0.33 9.68
C ASP A 276 -8.33 -0.77 9.78
N GLY A 277 -9.04 -0.97 8.65
CA GLY A 277 -10.39 -1.52 8.59
C GLY A 277 -10.58 -2.86 9.29
N ILE A 278 -9.49 -3.60 9.54
CA ILE A 278 -9.46 -4.81 10.39
C ILE A 278 -8.98 -4.47 11.81
N TRP A 279 -7.86 -3.75 11.92
CA TRP A 279 -7.16 -3.52 13.19
C TRP A 279 -7.87 -2.54 14.14
N ASP A 280 -8.79 -1.73 13.61
CA ASP A 280 -9.66 -0.86 14.40
C ASP A 280 -10.78 -1.66 15.10
N VAL A 281 -11.11 -2.86 14.59
CA VAL A 281 -12.20 -3.71 15.11
C VAL A 281 -11.68 -4.86 15.97
N MET A 282 -10.54 -5.43 15.59
CA MET A 282 -9.95 -6.58 16.28
C MET A 282 -8.51 -6.33 16.69
N THR A 283 -8.17 -6.73 17.92
CA THR A 283 -6.80 -6.70 18.44
C THR A 283 -5.92 -7.75 17.75
N ASN A 284 -4.59 -7.60 17.91
CA ASN A 284 -3.60 -8.54 17.37
C ASN A 284 -3.89 -9.99 17.76
N GLN A 285 -4.22 -10.23 19.04
CA GLN A 285 -4.46 -11.58 19.54
C GLN A 285 -5.80 -12.15 19.08
N GLU A 286 -6.84 -11.32 18.95
CA GLU A 286 -8.14 -11.76 18.42
C GLU A 286 -8.01 -12.20 16.96
N VAL A 287 -7.32 -11.42 16.11
CA VAL A 287 -7.08 -11.77 14.70
C VAL A 287 -6.29 -13.08 14.60
N VAL A 288 -5.18 -13.20 15.34
CA VAL A 288 -4.37 -14.42 15.34
C VAL A 288 -5.19 -15.62 15.78
N SER A 289 -5.96 -15.49 16.85
CA SER A 289 -6.74 -16.60 17.40
C SER A 289 -7.89 -16.98 16.46
N PHE A 290 -8.52 -16.00 15.80
CA PHE A 290 -9.57 -16.20 14.80
C PHE A 290 -9.05 -17.00 13.60
N ILE A 291 -7.91 -16.59 13.04
CA ILE A 291 -7.26 -17.24 11.89
C ILE A 291 -6.80 -18.65 12.29
N ARG A 292 -6.09 -18.76 13.41
CA ARG A 292 -5.50 -20.01 13.89
C ARG A 292 -6.56 -21.08 14.13
N LEU A 293 -7.70 -20.73 14.72
CA LEU A 293 -8.81 -21.66 14.92
C LEU A 293 -9.29 -22.24 13.59
N ARG A 294 -9.52 -21.39 12.57
CA ARG A 294 -10.03 -21.83 11.26
C ARG A 294 -9.01 -22.66 10.49
N LEU A 295 -7.74 -22.26 10.51
CA LEU A 295 -6.66 -23.07 9.94
C LEU A 295 -6.55 -24.43 10.63
N SER A 296 -6.78 -24.51 11.95
CA SER A 296 -6.78 -25.79 12.68
C SER A 296 -7.88 -26.76 12.25
N TYR A 297 -9.01 -26.24 11.76
CA TYR A 297 -10.09 -27.01 11.14
C TYR A 297 -9.86 -27.31 9.65
N GLY A 298 -8.72 -26.90 9.08
CA GLY A 298 -8.38 -27.12 7.68
C GLY A 298 -9.09 -26.18 6.70
N MET A 299 -9.61 -25.05 7.18
CA MET A 299 -10.18 -24.02 6.31
C MET A 299 -9.09 -23.43 5.41
N LEU A 300 -9.41 -23.23 4.14
CA LEU A 300 -8.48 -22.63 3.18
C LEU A 300 -8.17 -21.17 3.55
N PRO A 301 -6.91 -20.70 3.41
CA PRO A 301 -6.52 -19.33 3.76
C PRO A 301 -7.42 -18.26 3.12
N SER A 302 -7.86 -18.48 1.87
CA SER A 302 -8.79 -17.60 1.17
C SER A 302 -10.12 -17.42 1.90
N LYS A 303 -10.70 -18.50 2.40
CA LYS A 303 -11.95 -18.45 3.18
C LYS A 303 -11.76 -17.83 4.55
N VAL A 304 -10.60 -18.05 5.18
CA VAL A 304 -10.26 -17.38 6.43
C VAL A 304 -10.21 -15.86 6.24
N CYS A 305 -9.60 -15.36 5.16
CA CYS A 305 -9.57 -13.92 4.87
C CYS A 305 -10.99 -13.35 4.65
N GLU A 306 -11.83 -14.05 3.87
CA GLU A 306 -13.21 -13.62 3.62
C GLU A 306 -14.03 -13.55 4.92
N GLU A 307 -13.93 -14.56 5.79
CA GLU A 307 -14.62 -14.57 7.08
C GLU A 307 -14.10 -13.49 8.05
N LEU A 308 -12.79 -13.22 8.04
CA LEU A 308 -12.21 -12.18 8.90
C LEU A 308 -12.77 -10.80 8.55
N MET A 309 -12.84 -10.45 7.25
CA MET A 309 -13.45 -9.19 6.82
C MET A 309 -14.94 -9.13 7.19
N MET A 310 -15.69 -10.23 7.02
CA MET A 310 -17.10 -10.27 7.43
C MET A 310 -17.28 -10.11 8.94
N ARG A 311 -16.33 -10.60 9.75
CA ARG A 311 -16.35 -10.44 11.22
C ARG A 311 -16.07 -9.01 11.66
N CYS A 312 -15.32 -8.24 10.86
CA CYS A 312 -14.98 -6.84 11.13
C CYS A 312 -15.99 -5.84 10.56
N LEU A 313 -16.73 -6.24 9.52
CA LEU A 313 -17.73 -5.38 8.88
C LEU A 313 -18.83 -4.99 9.86
N ALA A 314 -19.09 -3.69 9.99
CA ALA A 314 -20.17 -3.19 10.81
C ALA A 314 -21.55 -3.46 10.17
N PRO A 315 -22.58 -3.75 11.00
CA PRO A 315 -23.95 -3.91 10.51
C PRO A 315 -24.54 -2.60 10.00
N ASP A 316 -24.05 -1.46 10.49
CA ASP A 316 -24.42 -0.11 10.10
C ASP A 316 -23.27 0.90 10.35
N CYS A 317 -23.40 2.09 9.75
CA CYS A 317 -22.42 3.19 9.88
C CYS A 317 -22.56 4.03 11.17
N HIS A 318 -23.45 3.69 12.10
CA HIS A 318 -23.65 4.46 13.33
C HIS A 318 -22.62 4.13 14.42
N THR A 319 -21.78 3.13 14.18
CA THR A 319 -20.73 2.58 15.05
C THR A 319 -19.46 3.46 15.13
N ASN A 320 -19.61 4.79 15.15
CA ASN A 320 -18.48 5.76 15.12
C ASN A 320 -17.47 5.52 13.98
N GLY A 321 -17.89 4.85 12.90
CA GLY A 321 -17.05 4.51 11.75
C GLY A 321 -16.23 3.22 11.89
N LEU A 322 -16.27 2.52 13.03
CA LEU A 322 -15.61 1.23 13.18
C LEU A 322 -16.24 0.20 12.24
N GLY A 323 -15.42 -0.59 11.54
CA GLY A 323 -15.91 -1.59 10.58
C GLY A 323 -16.61 -1.01 9.33
N CYS A 324 -16.47 0.30 9.10
CA CYS A 324 -17.05 1.01 7.96
C CYS A 324 -16.03 1.33 6.85
N ASP A 325 -14.82 0.76 6.95
CA ASP A 325 -13.72 1.05 6.04
C ASP A 325 -13.64 0.08 4.85
N ASN A 326 -12.73 0.39 3.93
CA ASN A 326 -12.15 -0.63 3.06
C ASN A 326 -11.43 -1.67 3.92
N MET A 327 -11.43 -2.91 3.45
CA MET A 327 -10.79 -4.01 4.16
C MET A 327 -9.96 -4.82 3.19
N THR A 328 -8.69 -5.01 3.52
CA THR A 328 -7.77 -5.88 2.81
C THR A 328 -7.01 -6.75 3.80
N VAL A 329 -7.01 -8.06 3.57
CA VAL A 329 -6.33 -9.06 4.39
C VAL A 329 -5.40 -9.89 3.52
N VAL A 330 -4.10 -9.86 3.81
CA VAL A 330 -3.11 -10.79 3.25
C VAL A 330 -2.70 -11.78 4.34
N LEU A 331 -2.97 -13.07 4.11
CA LEU A 331 -2.60 -14.17 5.00
C LEU A 331 -1.51 -15.01 4.33
N VAL A 332 -0.33 -15.03 4.96
CA VAL A 332 0.85 -15.78 4.53
C VAL A 332 1.07 -16.95 5.49
N CYS A 333 0.65 -18.14 5.07
CA CYS A 333 0.87 -19.38 5.82
C CYS A 333 2.29 -19.91 5.57
N LEU A 334 3.07 -20.14 6.62
CA LEU A 334 4.46 -20.58 6.54
C LEU A 334 4.53 -22.12 6.47
N LEU A 335 4.81 -22.66 5.29
CA LEU A 335 4.90 -24.10 5.04
C LEU A 335 6.33 -24.62 5.20
N GLN A 336 7.33 -23.85 4.72
CA GLN A 336 8.76 -24.17 4.83
C GLN A 336 9.11 -25.60 4.37
N GLY A 337 8.62 -25.99 3.20
CA GLY A 337 8.84 -27.30 2.59
C GLY A 337 7.95 -28.42 3.15
N ARG A 338 7.06 -28.13 4.10
CA ARG A 338 6.13 -29.11 4.69
C ARG A 338 4.73 -28.97 4.09
N PRO A 339 3.92 -30.04 4.06
CA PRO A 339 2.54 -29.94 3.61
C PRO A 339 1.71 -29.05 4.54
N PHE A 340 0.63 -28.46 4.01
CA PHE A 340 -0.29 -27.62 4.77
C PHE A 340 -0.88 -28.32 6.02
N SER A 341 -0.98 -29.65 6.02
CA SER A 341 -1.41 -30.44 7.17
C SER A 341 -0.48 -30.34 8.39
N ASP A 342 0.81 -30.02 8.19
CA ASP A 342 1.72 -29.72 9.31
C ASP A 342 1.37 -28.38 9.96
N LEU A 343 1.08 -27.36 9.15
CA LEU A 343 0.61 -26.07 9.65
C LEU A 343 -0.72 -26.22 10.41
N GLN A 344 -1.67 -26.99 9.86
CA GLN A 344 -2.92 -27.30 10.56
C GLN A 344 -2.64 -27.88 11.94
N ARG A 345 -1.72 -28.86 12.03
CA ARG A 345 -1.32 -29.48 13.30
C ARG A 345 -0.66 -28.47 14.25
N LYS A 346 0.18 -27.56 13.75
CA LYS A 346 0.77 -26.46 14.55
C LYS A 346 -0.33 -25.58 15.13
N CYS A 347 -1.28 -25.15 14.31
CA CYS A 347 -2.43 -24.35 14.70
C CYS A 347 -3.37 -25.06 15.70
N SER A 348 -3.41 -26.41 15.71
CA SER A 348 -4.17 -27.18 16.71
C SER A 348 -3.48 -27.30 18.08
N ARG A 349 -2.20 -26.92 18.22
CA ARG A 349 -1.49 -26.98 19.51
C ARG A 349 -2.11 -26.00 20.52
N SER A 350 -1.92 -26.24 21.81
CA SER A 350 -2.34 -25.30 22.85
C SER A 350 -1.62 -23.96 22.72
N CYS A 351 -2.38 -22.86 22.74
CA CYS A 351 -1.84 -21.50 22.78
C CYS A 351 -1.37 -21.15 24.21
N PRO A 352 -0.10 -20.74 24.42
CA PRO A 352 0.40 -20.32 25.73
C PRO A 352 -0.32 -19.10 26.32
N ALA A 353 -0.87 -18.21 25.49
CA ALA A 353 -1.66 -17.07 25.94
C ALA A 353 -3.07 -17.45 26.42
N GLY A 354 -3.41 -18.75 26.40
CA GLY A 354 -4.77 -19.25 26.62
C GLY A 354 -5.64 -19.16 25.37
N PRO A 355 -6.88 -19.68 25.42
CA PRO A 355 -7.88 -19.28 24.43
C PRO A 355 -8.04 -17.76 24.50
N ALA A 356 -8.00 -17.06 23.36
CA ALA A 356 -8.46 -15.68 23.34
C ALA A 356 -9.86 -15.67 23.97
N ALA A 357 -10.03 -14.86 25.02
CA ALA A 357 -11.18 -14.94 25.91
C ALA A 357 -12.54 -14.80 25.19
N ASP A 358 -12.57 -14.37 23.92
CA ASP A 358 -13.79 -13.93 23.23
C ASP A 358 -14.09 -14.63 21.89
N ILE A 359 -13.53 -15.81 21.58
CA ILE A 359 -13.94 -16.56 20.36
C ILE A 359 -15.26 -17.32 20.53
N LEU A 360 -15.80 -17.42 21.74
CA LEU A 360 -17.07 -18.12 22.02
C LEU A 360 -18.26 -17.19 22.32
N GLY A 361 -18.16 -15.89 22.02
CA GLY A 361 -19.23 -14.93 22.30
C GLY A 361 -19.43 -13.87 21.22
N ALA A 362 -20.13 -14.22 20.14
CA ALA A 362 -20.93 -13.31 19.32
C ALA A 362 -21.93 -14.12 18.50
#